data_AF-A0A2E9T7Q9-F1
#
_entry.id   AF-A0A2E9T7Q9-F1
#
_cell.length_a   1.000
_cell.length_b   1.000
_cell.length_c   1.000
_cell.angle_alpha   90.00
_cell.angle_beta   90.00
_cell.angle_gamma   90.00
#
_symmetry.space_group_name_H-M   'P 1'
#
loop_
_entity.id
_entity.type
_entity.pdbx_description
1 polymer ?
#
loop_
_entity_poly.entity_id
_entity_poly.type
_entity_poly.pdbx_seq_one_letter_code
_entity_poly.pdbx_strand_id
1 'polypeptide(L)'
;MLRPSFDFALKLFYFLTPIFLAQLIIYHFIYSDYSGLIFLSFTFNFIIAIIIYMSTTYFSQKNINSSVVIFLSLTVLKIILFYLVLYPNFILDNKIKDEEVFIFFIPYIICSVHEINELSKFLNSKK
;
A
#
# COMPACT_ATOMS: atom_id res chain seq x y z
N MET A 1 0.49 1.83 -21.21
CA MET A 1 0.31 2.16 -19.78
C MET A 1 -0.58 1.17 -19.05
N LEU A 2 -1.77 0.85 -19.57
CA LEU A 2 -2.69 -0.08 -18.91
C LEU A 2 -2.10 -1.48 -18.64
N ARG A 3 -1.36 -2.06 -19.59
CA ARG A 3 -0.71 -3.38 -19.41
C ARG A 3 0.31 -3.41 -18.24
N PRO A 4 1.35 -2.55 -18.20
CA PRO A 4 2.28 -2.50 -17.06
C PRO A 4 1.62 -2.24 -15.70
N SER A 5 0.58 -1.40 -15.66
CA SER A 5 -0.16 -1.12 -14.42
C SER A 5 -1.00 -2.31 -13.96
N PHE A 6 -1.59 -3.04 -14.91
CA PHE A 6 -2.33 -4.27 -14.63
C PHE A 6 -1.39 -5.39 -14.15
N ASP A 7 -0.23 -5.54 -14.78
CA ASP A 7 0.78 -6.52 -14.37
C ASP A 7 1.31 -6.22 -12.96
N PHE A 8 1.53 -4.94 -12.64
CA PHE A 8 1.87 -4.50 -11.28
C PHE A 8 0.77 -4.86 -10.27
N ALA A 9 -0.49 -4.53 -10.59
CA ALA A 9 -1.62 -4.82 -9.73
C ALA A 9 -1.79 -6.33 -9.49
N LEU A 10 -1.63 -7.16 -10.52
CA LEU A 10 -1.69 -8.62 -10.39
C LEU A 10 -0.57 -9.19 -9.53
N LYS A 11 0.67 -8.74 -9.73
CA LYS A 11 1.80 -9.15 -8.88
C LYS A 11 1.53 -8.77 -7.43
N LEU A 12 1.12 -7.52 -7.19
CA LEU A 12 0.84 -7.04 -5.85
C LEU A 12 -0.30 -7.81 -5.19
N PHE A 13 -1.36 -8.12 -5.94
CA PHE A 13 -2.47 -8.95 -5.47
C PHE A 13 -2.01 -10.37 -5.09
N TYR A 14 -1.18 -10.99 -5.93
CA TYR A 14 -0.60 -12.31 -5.68
C TYR A 14 0.28 -12.34 -4.41
N PHE A 15 1.05 -11.28 -4.14
CA PHE A 15 1.87 -11.19 -2.93
C PHE A 15 1.05 -10.85 -1.68
N LEU A 16 0.02 -10.00 -1.79
CA LEU A 16 -0.79 -9.59 -0.64
C LEU A 16 -1.77 -10.67 -0.19
N THR A 17 -2.32 -11.47 -1.10
CA THR A 17 -3.32 -12.51 -0.78
C THR A 17 -2.86 -13.52 0.29
N PRO A 18 -1.67 -14.17 0.20
CA PRO A 18 -1.24 -15.11 1.23
C PRO A 18 -1.00 -14.42 2.57
N ILE A 19 -0.53 -13.17 2.56
CA ILE A 19 -0.23 -12.40 3.77
C ILE A 19 -1.54 -11.95 4.45
N PHE A 20 -2.53 -11.54 3.66
CA PHE A 20 -3.87 -11.24 4.11
C PHE A 20 -4.52 -12.46 4.80
N LEU A 21 -4.46 -13.63 4.16
CA LEU A 21 -5.02 -14.86 4.72
C LEU A 21 -4.29 -15.28 5.99
N ALA A 22 -2.96 -15.24 6.00
CA ALA A 22 -2.16 -15.55 7.18
C ALA A 22 -2.52 -14.62 8.35
N GLN A 23 -2.66 -13.32 8.08
CA GLN A 23 -3.01 -12.34 9.11
C GLN A 23 -4.44 -12.53 9.62
N LEU A 24 -5.41 -12.83 8.76
CA LEU A 24 -6.77 -13.18 9.19
C LEU A 24 -6.78 -14.40 10.12
N ILE A 25 -6.07 -15.46 9.76
CA ILE A 25 -5.98 -16.68 10.58
C ILE A 25 -5.35 -16.38 11.93
N ILE A 26 -4.19 -15.72 11.95
CA ILE A 26 -3.47 -15.38 13.18
C ILE A 26 -4.36 -14.55 14.12
N TYR A 27 -5.03 -13.53 13.59
CA TYR A 27 -5.83 -12.62 14.40
C TYR A 27 -7.12 -13.26 14.90
N HIS A 28 -7.73 -14.15 14.10
CA HIS A 28 -8.89 -14.92 14.52
C HIS A 28 -8.59 -15.88 15.68
N PHE A 29 -7.40 -16.49 15.72
CA PHE A 29 -7.04 -17.48 16.75
C PHE A 29 -6.36 -16.88 18.00
N ILE A 30 -5.60 -15.79 17.86
CA ILE A 30 -4.77 -15.25 18.94
C ILE A 30 -5.38 -13.98 19.56
N TYR A 31 -6.08 -13.18 18.77
CA TYR A 31 -6.57 -11.87 19.16
C TYR A 31 -8.11 -11.81 19.05
N SER A 32 -8.67 -10.59 19.03
CA SER A 32 -10.09 -10.35 18.77
C SER A 32 -10.40 -10.34 17.27
N ASP A 33 -11.69 -10.33 16.91
CA ASP A 33 -12.11 -10.21 15.52
C ASP A 33 -11.78 -8.83 14.96
N TYR A 34 -10.67 -8.78 14.22
CA TYR A 34 -10.17 -7.60 13.51
C TYR A 34 -10.36 -7.68 12.00
N SER A 35 -11.18 -8.61 11.51
CA SER A 35 -11.39 -8.88 10.08
C SER A 35 -11.71 -7.63 9.26
N GLY A 36 -12.57 -6.76 9.80
CA GLY A 36 -12.92 -5.48 9.18
C GLY A 36 -11.72 -4.54 8.99
N LEU A 37 -10.91 -4.34 10.04
CA LEU A 37 -9.71 -3.49 9.98
C LEU A 37 -8.64 -4.07 9.06
N ILE A 38 -8.47 -5.40 9.06
CA ILE A 38 -7.53 -6.10 8.18
C ILE A 38 -7.96 -5.90 6.73
N PHE A 39 -9.23 -6.19 6.40
CA PHE A 39 -9.74 -6.00 5.05
C PHE A 39 -9.59 -4.57 4.55
N LEU A 40 -9.95 -3.61 5.39
CA LEU A 40 -9.89 -2.19 5.09
C LEU A 40 -8.44 -1.71 4.90
N SER A 41 -7.49 -2.18 5.72
CA SER A 41 -6.07 -1.83 5.62
C SER A 41 -5.40 -2.40 4.36
N PHE A 42 -5.69 -3.65 4.01
CA PHE A 42 -5.16 -4.27 2.80
C PHE A 42 -5.73 -3.62 1.55
N THR A 43 -7.05 -3.39 1.52
CA THR A 43 -7.72 -2.75 0.38
C THR A 43 -7.21 -1.34 0.16
N PHE A 44 -7.10 -0.53 1.22
CA PHE A 44 -6.57 0.82 1.14
C PHE A 44 -5.14 0.84 0.59
N ASN A 45 -4.24 0.03 1.15
CA ASN A 45 -2.83 0.01 0.73
C ASN A 45 -2.67 -0.52 -0.70
N PHE A 46 -3.49 -1.48 -1.12
CA PHE A 46 -3.48 -1.99 -2.49
C PHE A 46 -3.90 -0.91 -3.50
N ILE A 47 -5.03 -0.23 -3.25
CA ILE A 47 -5.53 0.82 -4.14
C ILE A 47 -4.54 1.98 -4.24
N ILE A 48 -4.02 2.46 -3.11
CA ILE A 48 -3.06 3.58 -3.10
C ILE A 48 -1.77 3.21 -3.83
N ALA A 49 -1.25 1.99 -3.64
CA ALA A 49 -0.05 1.53 -4.34
C ALA A 49 -0.23 1.57 -5.87
N ILE A 50 -1.38 1.13 -6.36
CA ILE A 50 -1.70 1.17 -7.80
C ILE A 50 -1.78 2.62 -8.29
N ILE A 51 -2.43 3.51 -7.54
CA ILE A 51 -2.52 4.94 -7.88
C ILE A 51 -1.13 5.56 -7.95
N ILE A 52 -0.27 5.33 -6.94
CA ILE A 52 1.11 5.83 -6.89
C ILE A 52 1.89 5.35 -8.10
N TYR A 53 1.83 4.05 -8.40
CA TYR A 53 2.55 3.48 -9.54
C TYR A 53 2.06 4.05 -10.87
N MET A 54 0.75 4.14 -11.08
CA MET A 54 0.16 4.72 -12.30
C MET A 54 0.54 6.18 -12.49
N SER A 55 0.40 7.01 -11.47
CA SER A 55 0.78 8.42 -11.52
C SER A 55 2.28 8.57 -11.79
N THR A 56 3.12 7.87 -11.05
CA THR A 56 4.58 7.98 -11.21
C THR A 56 5.02 7.58 -12.61
N THR A 57 4.51 6.46 -13.14
CA THR A 57 4.81 5.99 -14.50
C THR A 57 4.26 6.91 -15.59
N TYR A 58 3.10 7.54 -15.38
CA TYR A 58 2.56 8.56 -16.30
C TYR A 58 3.53 9.73 -16.47
N PHE A 59 3.96 10.33 -15.36
CA PHE A 59 4.81 11.52 -15.41
C PHE A 59 6.25 11.25 -15.85
N SER A 60 6.72 10.00 -15.69
CA SER A 60 8.01 9.56 -16.22
C SER A 60 8.13 9.65 -17.76
N GLN A 61 7.00 9.73 -18.47
CA GLN A 61 7.01 9.89 -19.93
C GLN A 61 7.44 11.30 -20.33
N LYS A 62 7.22 12.29 -19.46
CA LYS A 62 7.61 13.67 -19.69
C LYS A 62 9.03 13.94 -19.21
N ASN A 63 9.31 13.59 -17.95
CA ASN A 63 10.61 13.81 -17.33
C ASN A 63 10.79 12.88 -16.11
N ILE A 64 11.93 12.22 -16.02
CA ILE A 64 12.31 11.36 -14.88
C ILE A 64 12.29 12.15 -13.56
N ASN A 65 12.79 13.38 -13.54
CA ASN A 65 12.83 14.20 -12.32
C ASN A 65 11.42 14.50 -11.80
N SER A 66 10.48 14.80 -12.70
CA SER A 66 9.07 15.02 -12.33
C SER A 66 8.42 13.76 -11.76
N SER A 67 8.78 12.58 -12.28
CA SER A 67 8.29 11.28 -11.78
C SER A 67 8.72 11.04 -10.33
N VAL A 68 9.99 11.29 -10.01
CA VAL A 68 10.52 11.14 -8.64
C VAL A 68 9.84 12.10 -7.66
N VAL A 69 9.65 13.36 -8.04
CA VAL A 69 8.95 14.35 -7.22
C VAL A 69 7.51 13.90 -6.93
N ILE A 70 6.82 13.35 -7.92
CA ILE A 70 5.44 12.89 -7.79
C ILE A 70 5.35 11.64 -6.93
N PHE A 71 6.26 10.68 -7.08
CA PHE A 71 6.34 9.53 -6.19
C PHE A 71 6.46 9.97 -4.74
N LEU A 72 7.43 10.83 -4.41
CA LEU A 72 7.62 11.33 -3.05
C LEU A 72 6.39 12.07 -2.52
N SER A 73 5.79 12.92 -3.35
CA SER A 73 4.59 13.69 -2.99
C SER A 73 3.41 12.78 -2.68
N LEU A 74 3.20 11.73 -3.49
CA LEU A 74 2.11 10.77 -3.29
C LEU A 74 2.38 9.82 -2.11
N THR A 75 3.64 9.48 -1.81
CA THR A 75 3.97 8.73 -0.60
C THR A 75 3.68 9.54 0.67
N VAL A 76 3.98 10.85 0.68
CA VAL A 76 3.56 11.74 1.77
C VAL A 76 2.04 11.81 1.85
N LEU A 77 1.36 11.94 0.71
CA LEU A 77 -0.10 11.95 0.66
C LEU A 77 -0.71 10.64 1.19
N LYS A 78 -0.10 9.48 0.93
CA LYS A 78 -0.52 8.17 1.48
C LYS A 78 -0.55 8.19 3.01
N ILE A 79 0.44 8.82 3.64
CA ILE A 79 0.47 8.97 5.10
C ILE A 79 -0.64 9.91 5.58
N ILE A 80 -0.87 11.03 4.89
CA ILE A 80 -1.97 11.95 5.20
C ILE A 80 -3.32 11.23 5.07
N LEU A 81 -3.53 10.47 3.99
CA LEU A 81 -4.75 9.71 3.76
C LEU A 81 -4.97 8.61 4.81
N PHE A 82 -3.90 7.99 5.32
CA PHE A 82 -4.02 7.09 6.47
C PHE A 82 -4.64 7.82 7.67
N TYR A 83 -4.13 8.99 8.03
CA TYR A 83 -4.65 9.75 9.18
C TYR A 83 -6.10 10.21 8.98
N LEU A 84 -6.49 10.53 7.75
CA LEU A 84 -7.85 11.01 7.46
C LEU A 84 -8.88 9.89 7.35
N VAL A 85 -8.50 8.74 6.76
CA VAL A 85 -9.45 7.68 6.39
C VAL A 85 -9.35 6.48 7.31
N LEU A 86 -8.14 6.05 7.64
CA LEU A 86 -7.90 4.80 8.35
C LEU A 86 -7.87 5.01 9.86
N TYR A 87 -7.05 5.96 10.33
CA TYR A 87 -6.80 6.23 11.74
C TYR A 87 -8.07 6.34 12.62
N PRO A 88 -9.18 6.98 12.19
CA PRO A 88 -10.41 7.01 12.99
C PRO A 88 -10.97 5.62 13.34
N ASN A 89 -10.75 4.62 12.49
CA ASN A 89 -11.19 3.24 12.74
C ASN A 89 -10.29 2.49 13.72
N PHE A 90 -9.06 2.98 13.94
CA PHE A 90 -8.07 2.39 14.85
C PHE A 90 -8.16 2.93 16.28
N ILE A 91 -8.92 4.00 16.52
CA ILE A 91 -9.00 4.68 17.83
C ILE A 91 -10.42 4.62 18.43
N LEU A 92 -11.20 3.61 18.08
CA LEU A 92 -12.61 3.50 18.50
C LEU A 92 -12.79 3.42 20.03
N ASP A 93 -11.81 2.88 20.75
CA ASP A 93 -11.78 2.77 22.21
C ASP A 93 -10.84 3.79 22.89
N ASN A 94 -10.44 4.84 22.16
CA ASN A 94 -9.45 5.85 22.55
C ASN A 94 -8.04 5.28 22.84
N LYS A 95 -7.73 4.03 22.46
CA LYS A 95 -6.42 3.40 22.66
C LYS A 95 -6.07 2.47 21.51
N ILE A 96 -5.04 2.84 20.75
CA ILE A 96 -4.50 1.94 19.73
C ILE A 96 -3.73 0.83 20.44
N LYS A 97 -4.09 -0.44 20.19
CA LYS A 97 -3.34 -1.58 20.68
C LYS A 97 -2.18 -1.94 19.76
N ASP A 98 -1.16 -2.58 20.29
CA ASP A 98 0.04 -2.95 19.51
C ASP A 98 -0.33 -3.85 18.32
N GLU A 99 -1.25 -4.80 18.50
CA GLU A 99 -1.75 -5.66 17.43
C GLU A 99 -2.44 -4.87 16.31
N GLU A 100 -3.14 -3.79 16.63
CA GLU A 100 -3.83 -2.97 15.64
C GLU A 100 -2.85 -2.17 14.76
N VAL A 101 -1.71 -1.77 15.32
CA VAL A 101 -0.62 -1.14 14.55
C VAL A 101 -0.14 -2.08 13.44
N PHE A 102 0.10 -3.36 13.76
CA PHE A 102 0.56 -4.34 12.78
C PHE A 102 -0.46 -4.60 11.66
N ILE A 103 -1.77 -4.40 11.92
CA ILE A 103 -2.81 -4.48 10.89
C ILE A 103 -2.58 -3.50 9.75
N PHE A 104 -2.18 -2.28 10.06
CA PHE A 104 -1.89 -1.29 9.03
C PHE A 104 -0.49 -1.43 8.44
N PHE A 105 0.53 -1.62 9.29
CA PHE A 105 1.92 -1.53 8.85
C PHE A 105 2.37 -2.71 7.96
N ILE A 106 1.84 -3.91 8.17
CA ILE A 106 2.18 -5.08 7.34
C ILE A 106 1.85 -4.82 5.85
N PRO A 107 0.59 -4.58 5.45
CA PRO A 107 0.26 -4.31 4.05
C PRO A 107 0.92 -3.03 3.54
N TYR A 108 1.08 -2.01 4.39
CA TYR A 108 1.78 -0.77 4.03
C TYR A 108 3.22 -1.03 3.56
N ILE A 109 4.01 -1.75 4.36
CA ILE A 109 5.43 -2.03 4.06
C ILE A 109 5.54 -2.85 2.78
N ILE A 110 4.74 -3.92 2.64
CA ILE A 110 4.77 -4.81 1.48
C ILE A 110 4.48 -4.04 0.19
N CYS A 111 3.42 -3.23 0.20
CA CYS A 111 3.07 -2.35 -0.92
C CYS A 111 4.21 -1.38 -1.23
N SER A 112 4.71 -0.66 -0.24
CA SER A 112 5.74 0.36 -0.45
C SER A 112 7.07 -0.23 -0.95
N VAL A 113 7.47 -1.42 -0.49
CA VAL A 113 8.63 -2.12 -1.03
C VAL A 113 8.42 -2.50 -2.51
N HIS A 114 7.24 -3.00 -2.86
CA HIS A 114 6.92 -3.32 -4.27
C HIS A 114 6.87 -2.08 -5.16
N GLU A 115 6.27 -0.99 -4.66
CA GLU A 115 6.25 0.31 -5.34
C GLU A 115 7.69 0.76 -5.64
N ILE A 116 8.57 0.78 -4.64
CA ILE A 116 9.98 1.20 -4.79
C ILE A 116 10.72 0.30 -5.77
N ASN A 117 10.57 -1.03 -5.65
CA ASN A 117 11.29 -1.98 -6.48
C ASN A 117 10.89 -1.87 -7.96
N GLU A 118 9.60 -1.83 -8.27
CA GLU A 118 9.14 -1.76 -9.65
C GLU A 118 9.42 -0.37 -10.26
N LEU A 119 9.27 0.71 -9.49
CA LEU A 119 9.65 2.05 -9.94
C LEU A 119 11.16 2.18 -10.18
N SER A 120 11.99 1.61 -9.32
CA SER A 120 13.45 1.64 -9.49
C SER A 120 13.87 0.93 -10.78
N LYS A 121 13.31 -0.26 -11.05
CA LYS A 121 13.56 -0.99 -12.31
C LYS A 121 13.12 -0.16 -13.52
N PHE A 122 11.92 0.41 -13.45
CA PHE A 122 11.35 1.18 -14.55
C PHE A 122 12.13 2.47 -14.84
N LEU A 123 12.49 3.25 -13.81
CA LEU A 123 13.29 4.47 -13.98
C LEU A 123 14.71 4.18 -14.47
N ASN A 124 15.34 3.10 -13.98
CA ASN A 124 16.68 2.72 -14.44
C ASN A 124 16.68 2.15 -15.87
N SER A 125 15.57 1.53 -16.32
CA SER A 125 15.43 1.08 -17.71
C SER A 125 15.28 2.22 -18.73
N LYS A 126 15.01 3.44 -18.25
CA LYS A 126 14.87 4.66 -19.07
C LYS A 126 16.12 5.55 -19.08
N LYS A 127 17.18 5.17 -18.35
CA LYS A 127 18.51 5.78 -18.49
C LYS A 127 19.18 5.27 -19.76
#